data_AF-A0A5B0VZ25-F1
#
_entry.id   AF-A0A5B0VZ25-F1
#
_cell.length_a   1.000
_cell.length_b   1.000
_cell.length_c   1.000
_cell.angle_alpha   90.00
_cell.angle_beta   90.00
_cell.angle_gamma   90.00
#
_symmetry.space_group_name_H-M   'P 1'
#
loop_
_entity.id
_entity.type
_entity.pdbx_description
1 polymer ?
#
loop_
_entity_poly.entity_id
_entity_poly.type
_entity_poly.pdbx_seq_one_letter_code
_entity_poly.pdbx_strand_id
1 'polypeptide(L)'
;MSNRRRFAAMTVALALIVGAGAIGYATFLRMPQAPAAGSLGAVFTLTDDRGQPITEKALSGHPSLVYFGYTHCPDVCPTTLYDMAGWLKTLEPEADRLRAYFFSVDPERDTPEIMHSYSGNFTDRITGITGDPSEMQKAIKGWRIYAKKVPTPDGGYTMDHTASVLLVDAGGNLRGTIAYQENTDVALRKIRNLLQQE
;
A
#
# COMPACT_ATOMS: atom_id res chain seq x y z
N MET A 1 18.34 66.76 -7.00
CA MET A 1 17.21 65.88 -6.55
C MET A 1 17.06 64.55 -7.30
N SER A 2 17.95 64.19 -8.25
CA SER A 2 17.83 62.98 -9.10
C SER A 2 18.26 61.66 -8.43
N ASN A 3 19.35 61.65 -7.67
CA ASN A 3 19.91 60.39 -7.13
C ASN A 3 19.08 59.77 -5.98
N ARG A 4 18.48 60.58 -5.09
CA ARG A 4 17.67 60.05 -3.96
C ARG A 4 16.44 59.27 -4.42
N ARG A 5 15.79 59.69 -5.51
CA ARG A 5 14.63 58.98 -6.08
C ARG A 5 15.06 57.67 -6.75
N ARG A 6 16.24 57.64 -7.38
CA ARG A 6 16.83 56.42 -7.96
C ARG A 6 17.21 55.39 -6.90
N PHE A 7 17.85 55.81 -5.80
CA PHE A 7 18.17 54.94 -4.68
C PHE A 7 16.92 54.38 -3.97
N ALA A 8 15.89 55.20 -3.79
CA ALA A 8 14.62 54.76 -3.23
C ALA A 8 13.91 53.74 -4.15
N ALA A 9 13.91 53.97 -5.47
CA ALA A 9 13.34 53.02 -6.42
C ALA A 9 14.09 51.67 -6.44
N MET A 10 15.42 51.70 -6.34
CA MET A 10 16.25 50.49 -6.37
C MET A 10 16.11 49.64 -5.10
N THR A 11 15.95 50.27 -3.95
CA THR A 11 15.72 49.59 -2.66
C THR A 11 14.33 48.95 -2.61
N VAL A 12 13.30 49.64 -3.11
CA VAL A 12 11.95 49.06 -3.24
C VAL A 12 11.93 47.88 -4.21
N ALA A 13 12.61 48.00 -5.37
CA ALA A 13 12.71 46.90 -6.32
C ALA A 13 13.40 45.67 -5.73
N LEU A 14 14.49 45.86 -4.99
CA LEU A 14 15.20 44.76 -4.33
C LEU A 14 14.34 44.09 -3.25
N ALA A 15 13.62 44.88 -2.43
CA ALA A 15 12.73 44.35 -1.42
C ALA A 15 11.58 43.52 -2.02
N LEU A 16 11.05 43.94 -3.18
CA LEU A 16 10.02 43.19 -3.90
C LEU A 16 10.54 41.86 -4.47
N ILE A 17 11.77 41.85 -5.01
CA ILE A 17 12.39 40.62 -5.52
C ILE A 17 12.65 39.62 -4.38
N VAL A 18 13.18 40.08 -3.26
CA VAL A 18 13.43 39.24 -2.09
C VAL A 18 12.11 38.73 -1.49
N GLY A 19 11.08 39.58 -1.40
CA GLY A 19 9.76 39.19 -0.94
C GLY A 19 9.11 38.13 -1.84
N ALA A 20 9.16 38.32 -3.16
CA ALA A 20 8.65 37.34 -4.12
C ALA A 20 9.42 36.01 -4.05
N GLY A 21 10.74 36.06 -3.90
CA GLY A 21 11.59 34.88 -3.72
C GLY A 21 11.28 34.11 -2.43
N ALA A 22 11.09 34.81 -1.31
CA ALA A 22 10.73 34.21 -0.03
C ALA A 22 9.33 33.58 -0.06
N ILE A 23 8.36 34.25 -0.69
CA ILE A 23 7.01 33.70 -0.90
C ILE A 23 7.07 32.46 -1.79
N GLY A 24 7.78 32.53 -2.93
CA GLY A 24 7.96 31.40 -3.85
C GLY A 24 8.61 30.20 -3.17
N TYR A 25 9.65 30.43 -2.36
CA TYR A 25 10.32 29.39 -1.59
C TYR A 25 9.40 28.78 -0.52
N ALA A 26 8.67 29.62 0.23
CA ALA A 26 7.73 29.17 1.24
C ALA A 26 6.52 28.42 0.65
N THR A 27 6.13 28.73 -0.59
CA THR A 27 5.11 27.96 -1.32
C THR A 27 5.67 26.65 -1.86
N PHE A 28 6.91 26.63 -2.34
CA PHE A 28 7.57 25.42 -2.83
C PHE A 28 7.76 24.38 -1.72
N LEU A 29 8.17 24.82 -0.52
CA LEU A 29 8.27 23.95 0.65
C LEU A 29 6.92 23.41 1.17
N ARG A 30 5.81 24.05 0.79
CA ARG A 30 4.45 23.62 1.15
C ARG A 30 3.75 22.81 0.06
N MET A 31 4.35 22.66 -1.13
CA MET A 31 3.79 21.80 -2.16
C MET A 31 3.93 20.35 -1.72
N PRO A 32 2.84 19.56 -1.68
CA PRO A 32 2.93 18.13 -1.43
C PRO A 32 3.82 17.52 -2.52
N GLN A 33 4.91 16.88 -2.11
CA GLN A 33 5.80 16.22 -3.04
C GLN A 33 5.01 15.08 -3.71
N ALA A 34 4.92 15.12 -5.04
CA ALA A 34 4.37 13.99 -5.78
C ALA A 34 5.22 12.76 -5.45
N PRO A 35 4.60 11.58 -5.23
CA PRO A 35 5.36 10.36 -4.97
C PRO A 35 6.37 10.15 -6.10
N ALA A 36 7.60 9.77 -5.74
CA ALA A 36 8.66 9.52 -6.71
C ALA A 36 8.19 8.49 -7.75
N ALA A 37 8.50 8.73 -9.03
CA ALA A 37 8.16 7.82 -10.11
C ALA A 37 8.78 6.43 -9.86
N GLY A 38 7.96 5.49 -9.38
CA GLY A 38 8.40 4.17 -8.92
C GLY A 38 7.66 3.68 -7.66
N SER A 39 7.18 4.59 -6.82
CA SER A 39 6.33 4.23 -5.68
C SER A 39 4.92 3.92 -6.19
N LEU A 40 4.60 2.63 -6.32
CA LEU A 40 3.22 2.19 -6.30
C LEU A 40 2.70 2.47 -4.90
N GLY A 41 2.09 3.63 -4.68
CA GLY A 41 1.67 4.05 -3.36
C GLY A 41 0.58 5.11 -3.47
N ALA A 42 -0.67 4.68 -3.29
CA ALA A 42 -1.71 5.64 -2.96
C ALA A 42 -1.56 6.01 -1.50
N VAL A 43 -1.73 7.29 -1.20
CA VAL A 43 -2.02 7.74 0.17
C VAL A 43 -3.40 7.21 0.52
N PHE A 44 -3.49 6.45 1.60
CA PHE A 44 -4.74 5.89 2.10
C PHE A 44 -4.77 5.95 3.62
N THR A 45 -5.96 6.05 4.19
CA THR A 45 -6.18 5.86 5.63
C THR A 45 -7.24 4.79 5.82
N LEU A 46 -6.80 3.64 6.33
CA LEU A 46 -7.59 2.41 6.47
C LEU A 46 -7.56 1.94 7.92
N THR A 47 -8.13 0.77 8.16
CA THR A 47 -8.19 0.12 9.47
C THR A 47 -7.68 -1.31 9.34
N ASP A 48 -6.80 -1.70 10.26
CA ASP A 48 -6.37 -3.10 10.35
C ASP A 48 -7.44 -3.97 11.03
N ASP A 49 -7.24 -5.27 10.99
CA ASP A 49 -8.15 -6.26 11.60
C ASP A 49 -8.18 -6.24 13.14
N ARG A 50 -7.41 -5.35 13.78
CA ARG A 50 -7.42 -5.09 15.23
C ARG A 50 -8.05 -3.74 15.56
N GLY A 51 -8.68 -3.09 14.59
CA GLY A 51 -9.32 -1.79 14.73
C GLY A 51 -8.35 -0.61 14.84
N GLN A 52 -7.06 -0.80 14.53
CA GLN A 52 -6.07 0.27 14.54
C GLN A 52 -6.00 0.98 13.19
N PRO A 53 -5.77 2.30 13.17
CA PRO A 53 -5.58 3.03 11.92
C PRO A 53 -4.28 2.57 11.23
N ILE A 54 -4.35 2.34 9.92
CA ILE A 54 -3.20 1.96 9.09
C ILE A 54 -3.13 2.84 7.84
N THR A 55 -1.93 3.23 7.46
CA THR A 55 -1.68 4.08 6.28
C THR A 55 -0.63 3.46 5.38
N GLU A 56 -0.35 4.09 4.24
CA GLU A 56 0.67 3.63 3.29
C GLU A 56 2.06 3.48 3.91
N LYS A 57 2.33 4.19 5.00
CA LYS A 57 3.60 4.12 5.75
C LYS A 57 3.86 2.74 6.36
N ALA A 58 2.82 1.95 6.59
CA ALA A 58 2.95 0.58 7.08
C ALA A 58 3.56 -0.37 6.04
N LEU A 59 3.73 0.06 4.79
CA LEU A 59 4.41 -0.69 3.74
C LEU A 59 5.88 -0.26 3.56
N SER A 60 6.39 0.61 4.45
CA SER A 60 7.78 1.11 4.43
C SER A 60 8.53 0.70 5.69
N GLY A 61 9.86 0.64 5.60
CA GLY A 61 10.76 0.25 6.68
C GLY A 61 10.97 -1.27 6.82
N HIS A 62 10.24 -2.09 6.05
CA HIS A 62 10.40 -3.53 6.02
C HIS A 62 9.89 -4.13 4.71
N PRO A 63 10.48 -5.25 4.23
CA PRO A 63 9.88 -6.06 3.19
C PRO A 63 8.47 -6.53 3.57
N SER A 64 7.57 -6.61 2.59
CA SER A 64 6.18 -7.01 2.81
C SER A 64 5.65 -7.92 1.70
N LEU A 65 4.86 -8.91 2.08
CA LEU A 65 3.95 -9.63 1.20
C LEU A 65 2.59 -8.94 1.26
N VAL A 66 2.05 -8.51 0.12
CA VAL A 66 0.75 -7.84 0.06
C VAL A 66 -0.17 -8.61 -0.87
N TYR A 67 -1.32 -9.03 -0.36
CA TYR A 67 -2.33 -9.72 -1.13
C TYR A 67 -3.65 -8.95 -1.09
N PHE A 68 -4.29 -8.78 -2.25
CA PHE A 68 -5.60 -8.17 -2.37
C PHE A 68 -6.61 -9.27 -2.67
N GLY A 69 -7.65 -9.41 -1.84
CA GLY A 69 -8.70 -10.42 -2.01
C GLY A 69 -9.88 -10.12 -1.10
N TYR A 70 -10.74 -11.10 -0.84
CA TYR A 70 -11.96 -10.87 -0.04
C TYR A 70 -12.38 -12.15 0.68
N THR A 71 -13.11 -12.01 1.78
CA THR A 71 -13.37 -13.15 2.70
C THR A 71 -14.39 -14.15 2.17
N HIS A 72 -15.20 -13.74 1.19
CA HIS A 72 -16.23 -14.58 0.56
C HIS A 72 -15.73 -15.32 -0.68
N CYS A 73 -14.42 -15.30 -0.95
CA CYS A 73 -13.85 -16.01 -2.09
C CYS A 73 -13.85 -17.52 -1.84
N PRO A 74 -14.43 -18.34 -2.74
CA PRO A 74 -14.64 -19.76 -2.47
C PRO A 74 -13.36 -20.63 -2.56
N ASP A 75 -12.28 -20.15 -3.19
CA ASP A 75 -11.10 -20.99 -3.47
C ASP A 75 -9.78 -20.20 -3.52
N VAL A 76 -9.67 -19.20 -4.40
CA VAL A 76 -8.38 -18.52 -4.67
C VAL A 76 -7.81 -17.83 -3.43
N CYS A 77 -8.62 -17.06 -2.69
CA CYS A 77 -8.14 -16.37 -1.49
C CYS A 77 -7.74 -17.31 -0.35
N PRO A 78 -8.56 -18.30 0.08
CA PRO A 78 -8.15 -19.19 1.16
C PRO A 78 -6.88 -19.99 0.81
N THR A 79 -6.76 -20.46 -0.43
CA THR A 79 -5.55 -21.15 -0.90
C THR A 79 -4.32 -20.24 -0.86
N THR A 80 -4.43 -18.99 -1.34
CA THR A 80 -3.31 -18.03 -1.31
C THR A 80 -2.88 -17.67 0.12
N LEU A 81 -3.81 -17.48 1.04
CA LEU A 81 -3.49 -17.19 2.44
C LEU A 81 -2.86 -18.39 3.16
N TYR A 82 -3.30 -19.60 2.84
CA TYR A 82 -2.67 -20.82 3.31
C TYR A 82 -1.22 -20.94 2.83
N ASP A 83 -0.97 -20.67 1.54
CA ASP A 83 0.39 -20.66 0.98
C ASP A 83 1.26 -19.60 1.65
N MET A 84 0.75 -18.37 1.83
CA MET A 84 1.46 -17.31 2.54
C MET A 84 1.83 -17.70 3.98
N ALA A 85 0.89 -18.31 4.72
CA ALA A 85 1.15 -18.82 6.06
C ALA A 85 2.25 -19.91 6.06
N GLY A 86 2.21 -20.82 5.07
CA GLY A 86 3.24 -21.84 4.87
C GLY A 86 4.62 -21.25 4.57
N TRP A 87 4.69 -20.22 3.73
CA TRP A 87 5.95 -19.54 3.42
C TRP A 87 6.52 -18.81 4.64
N LEU A 88 5.68 -18.07 5.37
CA LEU A 88 6.07 -17.37 6.59
C LEU A 88 6.67 -18.34 7.61
N LYS A 89 6.01 -19.48 7.83
CA LYS A 89 6.47 -20.54 8.73
C LYS A 89 7.79 -21.17 8.25
N THR A 90 7.92 -21.44 6.96
CA THR A 90 9.14 -22.06 6.39
C THR A 90 10.36 -21.15 6.47
N LEU A 91 10.15 -19.84 6.45
CA LEU A 91 11.19 -18.82 6.47
C LEU A 91 11.60 -18.40 7.89
N GLU A 92 11.05 -18.97 8.95
CA GLU A 92 11.48 -18.62 10.30
C GLU A 92 12.95 -19.03 10.56
N PRO A 93 13.78 -18.15 11.17
CA PRO A 93 13.45 -16.84 11.75
C PRO A 93 13.59 -15.66 10.76
N GLU A 94 14.06 -15.86 9.52
CA GLU A 94 14.23 -14.78 8.52
C GLU A 94 12.94 -13.98 8.31
N ALA A 95 11.80 -14.65 8.41
CA ALA A 95 10.47 -14.08 8.30
C ALA A 95 10.18 -12.96 9.32
N ASP A 96 10.91 -12.82 10.44
CA ASP A 96 10.66 -11.75 11.43
C ASP A 96 10.85 -10.34 10.84
N ARG A 97 11.65 -10.24 9.77
CA ARG A 97 11.87 -9.01 9.00
C ARG A 97 10.76 -8.76 7.96
N LEU A 98 9.87 -9.72 7.74
CA LEU A 98 8.83 -9.70 6.71
C LEU A 98 7.47 -9.40 7.34
N ARG A 99 6.74 -8.44 6.77
CA ARG A 99 5.31 -8.24 7.07
C ARG A 99 4.43 -8.91 6.03
N ALA A 100 3.22 -9.28 6.43
CA ALA A 100 2.24 -9.87 5.53
C ALA A 100 0.88 -9.19 5.73
N TYR A 101 0.30 -8.72 4.63
CA TYR A 101 -0.91 -7.92 4.62
C TYR A 101 -1.95 -8.50 3.68
N PHE A 102 -3.18 -8.58 4.14
CA PHE A 102 -4.34 -8.98 3.36
C PHE A 102 -5.31 -7.81 3.24
N PHE A 103 -5.28 -7.12 2.10
CA PHE A 103 -6.20 -6.02 1.79
C PHE A 103 -7.50 -6.57 1.22
N SER A 104 -8.63 -6.17 1.79
CA SER A 104 -9.94 -6.48 1.20
C SER A 104 -10.09 -5.78 -0.16
N VAL A 105 -10.78 -6.40 -1.11
CA VAL A 105 -11.31 -5.72 -2.31
C VAL A 105 -12.81 -5.47 -2.20
N ASP A 106 -13.41 -5.85 -1.08
CA ASP A 106 -14.84 -5.82 -0.82
C ASP A 106 -15.18 -5.34 0.61
N PRO A 107 -14.85 -4.07 0.92
CA PRO A 107 -15.02 -3.51 2.27
C PRO A 107 -16.48 -3.38 2.73
N GLU A 108 -17.45 -3.58 1.83
CA GLU A 108 -18.88 -3.59 2.21
C GLU A 108 -19.27 -4.86 2.99
N ARG A 109 -18.55 -5.97 2.77
CA ARG A 109 -18.77 -7.25 3.48
C ARG A 109 -17.64 -7.58 4.44
N ASP A 110 -16.43 -7.12 4.16
CA ASP A 110 -15.23 -7.46 4.92
C ASP A 110 -14.97 -6.40 6.02
N THR A 111 -15.66 -6.49 7.15
CA THR A 111 -15.36 -5.64 8.33
C THR A 111 -14.05 -6.05 9.00
N PRO A 112 -13.43 -5.19 9.83
CA PRO A 112 -12.20 -5.55 10.55
C PRO A 112 -12.32 -6.86 11.35
N GLU A 113 -13.45 -7.10 12.00
CA GLU A 113 -13.71 -8.30 12.80
C GLU A 113 -13.79 -9.57 11.93
N ILE A 114 -14.45 -9.47 10.77
CA ILE A 114 -14.54 -10.57 9.81
C ILE A 114 -13.14 -10.86 9.24
N MET A 115 -12.40 -9.82 8.86
CA MET A 115 -11.02 -9.94 8.39
C MET A 115 -10.13 -10.63 9.44
N HIS A 116 -10.24 -10.25 10.71
CA HIS A 116 -9.47 -10.83 11.82
C HIS A 116 -9.75 -12.31 12.01
N SER A 117 -11.03 -12.67 12.05
CA SER A 117 -11.44 -14.07 12.19
C SER A 117 -11.00 -14.88 10.98
N TYR A 118 -11.05 -14.29 9.78
CA TYR A 118 -10.69 -14.98 8.54
C TYR A 118 -9.19 -15.20 8.41
N SER A 119 -8.36 -14.16 8.57
CA SER A 119 -6.89 -14.25 8.52
C SER A 119 -6.34 -15.15 9.63
N GLY A 120 -6.90 -15.05 10.83
CA GLY A 120 -6.51 -15.82 12.02
C GLY A 120 -6.72 -17.33 11.89
N ASN A 121 -7.59 -17.80 10.98
CA ASN A 121 -7.73 -19.22 10.69
C ASN A 121 -6.48 -19.82 10.00
N PHE A 122 -5.63 -18.98 9.39
CA PHE A 122 -4.40 -19.40 8.71
C PHE A 122 -3.16 -19.16 9.56
N THR A 123 -3.01 -17.94 10.10
CA THR A 123 -1.88 -17.52 10.93
C THR A 123 -2.17 -16.17 11.60
N ASP A 124 -1.57 -15.92 12.76
CA ASP A 124 -1.57 -14.63 13.45
C ASP A 124 -0.61 -13.58 12.82
N ARG A 125 0.18 -14.00 11.83
CA ARG A 125 1.20 -13.17 11.17
C ARG A 125 0.69 -12.35 9.99
N ILE A 126 -0.51 -12.67 9.47
CA ILE A 126 -1.14 -11.93 8.38
C ILE A 126 -2.09 -10.90 8.97
N THR A 127 -1.85 -9.63 8.71
CA THR A 127 -2.72 -8.53 9.14
C THR A 127 -3.75 -8.22 8.05
N GLY A 128 -5.03 -8.40 8.35
CA GLY A 128 -6.13 -7.96 7.50
C GLY A 128 -6.26 -6.44 7.49
N ILE A 129 -6.61 -5.87 6.33
CA ILE A 129 -6.78 -4.43 6.13
C ILE A 129 -8.08 -4.17 5.36
N THR A 130 -8.91 -3.29 5.90
CA THR A 130 -10.18 -2.87 5.31
C THR A 130 -10.53 -1.45 5.78
N GLY A 131 -11.74 -0.97 5.54
CA GLY A 131 -12.21 0.31 6.07
C GLY A 131 -13.19 1.00 5.13
N ASP A 132 -13.11 2.33 5.07
CA ASP A 132 -13.97 3.12 4.19
C ASP A 132 -13.82 2.67 2.72
N PRO A 133 -14.92 2.39 2.00
CA PRO A 133 -14.86 1.94 0.61
C PRO A 133 -14.12 2.90 -0.34
N SER A 134 -14.18 4.22 -0.09
CA SER A 134 -13.49 5.19 -0.93
C SER A 134 -11.98 5.21 -0.69
N GLU A 135 -11.54 5.03 0.56
CA GLU A 135 -10.12 4.85 0.90
C GLU A 135 -9.57 3.53 0.37
N MET A 136 -10.35 2.45 0.46
CA MET A 136 -9.98 1.16 -0.14
C MET A 136 -9.83 1.27 -1.65
N GLN A 137 -10.72 2.00 -2.33
CA GLN A 137 -10.61 2.24 -3.76
C GLN A 137 -9.33 3.03 -4.12
N LYS A 138 -8.90 3.98 -3.28
CA LYS A 138 -7.62 4.68 -3.47
C LYS A 138 -6.46 3.69 -3.40
N ALA A 139 -6.42 2.82 -2.39
CA ALA A 139 -5.39 1.79 -2.26
C ALA A 139 -5.35 0.85 -3.47
N ILE A 140 -6.50 0.27 -3.86
CA ILE A 140 -6.64 -0.62 -5.02
C ILE A 140 -6.11 0.06 -6.29
N LYS A 141 -6.54 1.30 -6.55
CA LYS A 141 -6.11 2.06 -7.74
C LYS A 141 -4.63 2.43 -7.69
N GLY A 142 -4.12 2.86 -6.54
CA GLY A 142 -2.72 3.25 -6.36
C GLY A 142 -1.74 2.11 -6.58
N TRP A 143 -2.15 0.91 -6.17
CA TRP A 143 -1.39 -0.33 -6.39
C TRP A 143 -1.68 -1.01 -7.73
N ARG A 144 -2.50 -0.37 -8.59
CA ARG A 144 -2.92 -0.88 -9.91
C ARG A 144 -3.55 -2.27 -9.84
N ILE A 145 -4.27 -2.53 -8.77
CA ILE A 145 -4.99 -3.78 -8.56
C ILE A 145 -6.31 -3.71 -9.33
N TYR A 146 -6.58 -4.75 -10.11
CA TYR A 146 -7.89 -4.93 -10.71
C TYR A 146 -8.82 -5.50 -9.66
N ALA A 147 -10.00 -4.91 -9.51
CA ALA A 147 -11.08 -5.39 -8.65
C ALA A 147 -12.42 -4.99 -9.27
N LYS A 148 -13.35 -5.95 -9.43
CA LYS A 148 -14.66 -5.70 -10.02
C LYS A 148 -15.72 -6.61 -9.41
N LYS A 149 -16.84 -6.03 -8.99
CA LYS A 149 -18.05 -6.77 -8.61
C LYS A 149 -18.67 -7.47 -9.83
N VAL A 150 -18.98 -8.75 -9.68
CA VAL A 150 -19.63 -9.58 -10.70
C VAL A 150 -20.90 -10.20 -10.10
N PRO A 151 -22.09 -9.86 -10.62
CA PRO A 151 -23.34 -10.45 -10.15
C PRO A 151 -23.36 -11.97 -10.36
N THR A 152 -23.95 -12.69 -9.42
CA THR A 152 -24.12 -14.15 -9.49
C THR A 152 -25.60 -14.51 -9.75
N PRO A 153 -25.89 -15.68 -10.35
CA PRO A 153 -27.26 -16.07 -10.72
C PRO A 153 -28.25 -16.18 -9.55
N ASP A 154 -27.75 -16.37 -8.34
CA ASP A 154 -28.50 -16.44 -7.08
C ASP A 154 -28.86 -15.06 -6.49
N GLY A 155 -28.54 -13.97 -7.19
CA GLY A 155 -28.83 -12.60 -6.76
C GLY A 155 -27.75 -11.98 -5.87
N GLY A 156 -26.65 -12.69 -5.62
CA GLY A 156 -25.47 -12.19 -4.93
C GLY A 156 -24.44 -11.54 -5.87
N TYR A 157 -23.20 -11.42 -5.37
CA TYR A 157 -22.05 -11.07 -6.19
C TYR A 157 -20.75 -11.71 -5.70
N THR A 158 -19.84 -11.91 -6.65
CA THR A 158 -18.44 -12.25 -6.44
C THR A 158 -17.55 -11.07 -6.85
N MET A 159 -16.24 -11.19 -6.61
CA MET A 159 -15.24 -10.20 -7.01
C MET A 159 -14.23 -10.84 -7.97
N ASP A 160 -14.11 -10.29 -9.17
CA ASP A 160 -12.93 -10.53 -10.00
C ASP A 160 -11.81 -9.63 -9.48
N HIS A 161 -10.64 -10.18 -9.18
CA HIS A 161 -9.51 -9.38 -8.73
C HIS A 161 -8.14 -9.96 -9.13
N THR A 162 -7.09 -9.13 -9.02
CA THR A 162 -5.71 -9.59 -9.15
C THR A 162 -5.39 -10.63 -8.08
N ALA A 163 -5.02 -11.84 -8.49
CA ALA A 163 -4.79 -12.98 -7.60
C ALA A 163 -3.33 -13.17 -7.15
N SER A 164 -2.39 -12.34 -7.63
CA SER A 164 -0.98 -12.48 -7.29
C SER A 164 -0.66 -11.83 -5.93
N VAL A 165 0.24 -12.45 -5.17
CA VAL A 165 0.87 -11.82 -4.00
C VAL A 165 1.95 -10.87 -4.49
N LEU A 166 1.92 -9.62 -4.02
CA LEU A 166 2.91 -8.60 -4.33
C LEU A 166 4.10 -8.68 -3.36
N LEU A 167 5.30 -8.54 -3.91
CA LEU A 167 6.55 -8.45 -3.16
C LEU A 167 6.97 -6.99 -3.08
N VAL A 168 6.86 -6.40 -1.89
CA VAL A 168 7.15 -4.99 -1.63
C VAL A 168 8.43 -4.87 -0.80
N ASP A 169 9.39 -4.06 -1.22
CA ASP A 169 10.62 -3.85 -0.46
C ASP A 169 10.46 -2.87 0.73
N ALA A 170 11.53 -2.69 1.51
CA ALA A 170 11.53 -1.77 2.64
C ALA A 170 11.34 -0.30 2.24
N GLY A 171 11.56 0.05 0.98
CA GLY A 171 11.26 1.38 0.43
C GLY A 171 9.79 1.56 0.02
N GLY A 172 8.94 0.54 0.19
CA GLY A 172 7.54 0.57 -0.26
C GLY A 172 7.38 0.36 -1.78
N ASN A 173 8.38 -0.18 -2.47
CA ASN A 173 8.35 -0.37 -3.92
C ASN A 173 8.03 -1.82 -4.29
N LEU A 174 7.23 -2.01 -5.33
CA LEU A 174 6.99 -3.35 -5.90
C LEU A 174 8.27 -3.89 -6.56
N ARG A 175 8.71 -5.07 -6.15
CA ARG A 175 9.87 -5.79 -6.70
C ARG A 175 9.52 -7.04 -7.48
N GLY A 176 8.31 -7.55 -7.30
CA GLY A 176 7.85 -8.72 -8.04
C GLY A 176 6.50 -9.21 -7.56
N THR A 177 6.10 -10.36 -8.09
CA THR A 177 4.87 -11.04 -7.70
C THR A 177 5.09 -12.53 -7.57
N ILE A 178 4.25 -13.18 -6.77
CA ILE A 178 4.09 -14.63 -6.73
C ILE A 178 2.69 -14.91 -7.28
N ALA A 179 2.62 -15.69 -8.36
CA ALA A 179 1.34 -16.03 -8.98
C ALA A 179 0.55 -17.02 -8.13
N TYR A 180 -0.76 -17.06 -8.33
CA TYR A 180 -1.61 -18.10 -7.74
C TYR A 180 -1.09 -19.50 -8.14
N GLN A 181 -0.97 -20.39 -7.15
CA GLN A 181 -0.43 -21.76 -7.29
C GLN A 181 0.98 -21.82 -7.90
N GLU A 182 1.78 -20.76 -7.75
CA GLU A 182 3.19 -20.83 -8.10
C GLU A 182 3.91 -21.86 -7.21
N ASN A 183 4.86 -22.61 -7.79
CA ASN A 183 5.62 -23.61 -7.06
C ASN A 183 6.27 -23.01 -5.79
N THR A 184 6.08 -23.67 -4.65
CA THR A 184 6.53 -23.21 -3.34
C THR A 184 8.02 -22.89 -3.28
N ASP A 185 8.88 -23.68 -3.92
CA ASP A 185 10.33 -23.41 -3.92
C ASP A 185 10.66 -22.14 -4.71
N VAL A 186 9.93 -21.87 -5.79
CA VAL A 186 10.08 -20.62 -6.56
C VAL A 186 9.62 -19.43 -5.71
N ALA A 187 8.45 -19.54 -5.06
CA ALA A 187 7.93 -18.52 -4.16
C ALA A 187 8.93 -18.19 -3.03
N LEU A 188 9.43 -19.22 -2.33
CA LEU A 188 10.41 -19.06 -1.26
C LEU A 188 11.71 -18.41 -1.75
N ARG A 189 12.20 -18.77 -2.95
CA ARG A 189 13.37 -18.10 -3.54
C ARG A 189 13.11 -16.62 -3.82
N LYS A 190 11.94 -16.27 -4.36
CA LYS A 190 11.57 -14.86 -4.59
C LYS A 190 11.51 -14.07 -3.28
N ILE A 191 10.95 -14.66 -2.22
CA ILE A 191 10.87 -14.01 -0.90
C ILE A 191 12.27 -13.82 -0.30
N ARG A 192 13.15 -14.83 -0.37
CA ARG A 192 14.55 -14.69 0.08
C ARG A 192 15.30 -13.61 -0.69
N ASN A 193 15.09 -13.52 -2.00
CA ASN A 193 15.67 -12.45 -2.81
C ASN A 193 15.17 -11.07 -2.39
N LEU A 194 13.90 -10.95 -1.99
CA LEU A 194 13.34 -9.71 -1.44
C LEU A 194 14.00 -9.33 -0.11
N LEU A 195 14.23 -10.30 0.78
CA LEU A 195 14.84 -10.07 2.10
C LEU A 195 16.32 -9.64 2.06
N GLN A 196 16.98 -9.83 0.92
CA GLN A 196 18.38 -9.44 0.67
C GLN A 196 18.52 -8.05 0.06
N GLN A 197 17.43 -7.41 -0.34
CA GLN A 197 17.43 -6.06 -0.93
C GLN A 197 17.36 -5.04 0.21
N GLU A 198 18.47 -4.32 0.44
CA GLU A 198 18.58 -3.19 1.37
C GLU A 198 18.13 -1.88 0.73
#